data_AF-A0A4R4MXR9-F1
#
_entry.id   AF-A0A4R4MXR9-F1
#
_cell.length_a   1.000
_cell.length_b   1.000
_cell.length_c   1.000
_cell.angle_alpha   90.00
_cell.angle_beta   90.00
_cell.angle_gamma   90.00
#
_symmetry.space_group_name_H-M   'P 1'
#
loop_
_entity.id
_entity.type
_entity.pdbx_description
1 polymer ?
#
loop_
_entity_poly.entity_id
_entity_poly.type
_entity_poly.pdbx_seq_one_letter_code
_entity_poly.pdbx_strand_id
1 'polypeptide(L)'
;MRLRPLAGTSARPLSDRALSDRAPSEGSRRSGAGGRGGAGVLDVPVRWVAVSELADPTPYLEGGELLLTTGMRMAGDLSGYVARLVARGVSGLGFGVGVSHEKVPAALVAAAEEHGLPLFEVPRETPFIAIGKAVSELLAAEQYEEITRAFDAQGRLTRAALRPEGMYAVIDRLAKEVGGWAALLDESGEVRHATRGARTGTVTAELARLRGSHRGSHRGSHRGSHRGSHRGAPPND
;
A
#
# COMPACT_ATOMS: atom_id res chain seq x y z
N MET A 1 4.60 -5.59 6.17
CA MET A 1 4.54 -6.91 5.51
C MET A 1 5.33 -7.94 6.34
N ARG A 2 4.77 -9.13 6.64
CA ARG A 2 5.47 -10.23 7.33
C ARG A 2 6.16 -11.13 6.29
N LEU A 3 7.45 -11.44 6.48
CA LEU A 3 8.20 -12.34 5.61
C LEU A 3 8.48 -13.67 6.32
N ARG A 4 8.21 -14.78 5.62
CA ARG A 4 8.72 -16.13 5.89
C ARG A 4 9.29 -16.70 4.59
N PRO A 5 10.31 -17.58 4.65
CA PRO A 5 11.22 -17.84 3.54
C PRO A 5 10.72 -18.97 2.64
N LEU A 6 11.04 -18.88 1.35
CA LEU A 6 10.96 -20.00 0.43
C LEU A 6 12.33 -20.66 0.32
N ALA A 7 12.42 -21.88 0.86
CA ALA A 7 13.47 -22.82 0.51
C ALA A 7 13.16 -23.46 -0.86
N GLY A 8 14.17 -23.49 -1.71
CA GLY A 8 14.34 -24.49 -2.77
C GLY A 8 13.53 -24.29 -4.04
N THR A 9 14.16 -23.78 -5.09
CA THR A 9 14.24 -24.49 -6.38
C THR A 9 15.47 -24.01 -7.16
N SER A 10 16.22 -25.02 -7.58
CA SER A 10 17.44 -25.06 -8.39
C SER A 10 17.45 -24.18 -9.63
N ALA A 11 18.55 -23.44 -9.81
CA ALA A 11 19.23 -23.28 -11.10
C ALA A 11 20.73 -22.99 -10.88
N ARG A 12 21.59 -23.92 -11.28
CA ARG A 12 23.05 -23.82 -11.45
C ARG A 12 23.36 -24.20 -12.91
N PRO A 13 24.56 -23.94 -13.47
CA PRO A 13 25.56 -22.93 -13.13
C PRO A 13 26.09 -22.17 -14.39
N LEU A 14 26.79 -21.05 -14.18
CA LEU A 14 27.89 -20.65 -15.06
C LEU A 14 29.19 -20.75 -14.23
N SER A 15 29.93 -21.82 -14.50
CA SER A 15 31.32 -22.08 -14.12
C SER A 15 32.25 -21.19 -14.97
N ASP A 16 33.52 -20.90 -14.68
CA ASP A 16 34.50 -21.35 -13.69
C ASP A 16 35.71 -20.39 -13.72
N ARG A 17 36.57 -20.53 -12.71
CA ARG A 17 37.96 -20.04 -12.52
C ARG A 17 38.17 -18.64 -11.97
N ALA A 18 39.06 -18.43 -11.00
CA ALA A 18 39.77 -19.31 -10.05
C ALA A 18 40.55 -18.36 -9.13
N LEU A 19 40.49 -18.58 -7.81
CA LEU A 19 41.59 -18.44 -6.85
C LEU A 19 41.01 -18.92 -5.50
N SER A 20 41.04 -20.24 -5.29
CA SER A 20 42.02 -20.92 -4.44
C SER A 20 41.89 -20.62 -2.94
N ASP A 21 40.97 -21.36 -2.31
CA ASP A 21 41.25 -22.37 -1.27
C ASP A 21 42.25 -22.03 -0.14
N ARG A 22 41.70 -21.85 1.07
CA ARG A 22 42.31 -22.26 2.35
C ARG A 22 41.21 -22.38 3.43
N ALA A 23 41.00 -23.59 3.93
CA ALA A 23 40.37 -23.90 5.23
C ALA A 23 41.35 -24.80 6.01
N PRO A 24 41.14 -25.15 7.30
CA PRO A 24 40.26 -24.58 8.33
C PRO A 24 41.04 -24.27 9.65
N SER A 25 40.40 -23.61 10.63
CA SER A 25 40.64 -23.96 12.03
C SER A 25 39.44 -23.59 12.91
N GLU A 26 38.88 -24.62 13.53
CA GLU A 26 37.96 -24.56 14.64
C GLU A 26 38.69 -24.05 15.90
N GLY A 27 38.00 -23.27 16.72
CA GLY A 27 38.38 -23.09 18.12
C GLY A 27 38.26 -21.67 18.63
N SER A 28 37.04 -21.24 19.00
CA SER A 28 36.82 -20.79 20.38
C SER A 28 35.33 -20.61 20.64
N ARG A 29 34.85 -21.33 21.65
CA ARG A 29 33.50 -21.23 22.20
C ARG A 29 33.46 -20.05 23.19
N ARG A 30 32.25 -19.48 23.34
CA ARG A 30 31.77 -18.51 24.35
C ARG A 30 32.01 -17.05 23.92
N SER A 31 31.02 -16.15 23.94
CA SER A 31 29.89 -16.03 24.85
C SER A 31 28.65 -15.50 24.13
N GLY A 32 27.48 -16.02 24.49
CA GLY A 32 26.21 -15.61 23.93
C GLY A 32 25.76 -14.24 24.41
N ALA A 33 25.24 -13.44 23.48
CA ALA A 33 24.20 -12.46 23.72
C ALA A 33 23.46 -12.27 22.39
N GLY A 34 22.45 -13.12 22.18
CA GLY A 34 21.55 -12.98 21.04
C GLY A 34 20.68 -11.73 21.23
N GLY A 35 21.00 -10.67 20.49
CA GLY A 35 20.07 -9.57 20.25
C GLY A 35 19.05 -10.02 19.21
N ARG A 36 17.84 -10.36 19.67
CA ARG A 36 16.68 -10.60 18.81
C ARG A 36 16.33 -9.27 18.13
N GLY A 37 16.70 -9.11 16.86
CA GLY A 37 16.04 -8.16 15.97
C GLY A 37 14.58 -8.60 15.83
N GLY A 38 13.72 -8.10 16.73
CA GLY A 38 12.29 -8.28 16.60
C GLY A 38 11.85 -7.72 15.26
N ALA A 39 11.08 -8.50 14.52
CA ALA A 39 10.30 -8.00 13.39
C ALA A 39 9.28 -6.99 13.91
N GLY A 40 9.75 -5.77 14.20
CA GLY A 40 8.94 -4.63 14.59
C GLY A 40 8.26 -4.13 13.33
N VAL A 41 6.94 -4.29 13.29
CA VAL A 41 6.10 -3.53 12.37
C VAL A 41 6.43 -2.07 12.63
N LEU A 42 6.81 -1.34 11.59
CA LEU A 42 6.80 0.11 11.66
C LEU A 42 5.32 0.50 11.80
N ASP A 43 4.95 1.08 12.93
CA ASP A 43 3.57 1.54 13.14
C ASP A 43 3.22 2.70 12.19
N VAL A 44 4.24 3.38 11.68
CA VAL A 44 4.13 4.43 10.66
C VAL A 44 4.74 3.93 9.34
N PRO A 45 4.02 4.04 8.20
CA PRO A 45 4.57 3.65 6.90
C PRO A 45 5.78 4.51 6.54
N VAL A 46 6.80 3.90 5.93
CA VAL A 46 7.94 4.64 5.36
C VAL A 46 7.51 5.23 4.03
N ARG A 47 7.68 6.54 3.87
CA ARG A 47 7.39 7.27 2.63
C ARG A 47 8.65 7.80 1.96
N TRP A 48 9.73 7.96 2.73
CA TRP A 48 11.00 8.51 2.26
C TRP A 48 12.14 8.16 3.21
N VAL A 49 13.39 8.34 2.77
CA VAL A 49 14.59 8.25 3.61
C VAL A 49 15.25 9.63 3.71
N ALA A 50 15.41 10.13 4.93
CA ALA A 50 16.11 11.37 5.19
C ALA A 50 17.45 11.09 5.88
N VAL A 51 18.48 11.87 5.57
CA VAL A 51 19.77 11.84 6.27
C VAL A 51 19.94 13.16 6.98
N SER A 52 20.21 13.15 8.29
CA SER A 52 20.45 14.37 9.05
C SER A 52 21.40 14.17 10.21
N GLU A 53 22.20 15.20 10.47
CA GLU A 53 23.07 15.32 11.63
C GLU A 53 22.66 16.50 12.52
N LEU A 54 21.48 17.08 12.28
CA LEU A 54 20.97 18.20 13.09
C LEU A 54 20.52 17.70 14.46
N ALA A 55 20.78 18.51 15.50
CA ALA A 55 20.26 18.27 16.85
C ALA A 55 18.72 18.36 16.92
N ASP A 56 18.11 19.07 15.97
CA ASP A 56 16.67 19.00 15.73
C ASP A 56 16.40 19.04 14.22
N PRO A 57 16.14 17.88 13.59
CA PRO A 57 15.81 17.80 12.17
C PRO A 57 14.32 18.06 11.89
N THR A 58 13.47 18.08 12.92
CA THR A 58 12.00 18.06 12.75
C THR A 58 11.40 19.24 11.96
N PRO A 59 11.99 20.46 11.93
CA PRO A 59 11.47 21.53 11.08
C PRO A 59 11.49 21.21 9.58
N TYR A 60 12.33 20.26 9.15
CA TYR A 60 12.55 19.91 7.73
C TYR A 60 11.91 18.58 7.30
N LEU A 61 11.22 17.89 8.21
CA LEU A 61 10.58 16.60 7.95
C LEU A 61 9.08 16.79 7.69
N GLU A 62 8.41 15.89 7.00
CA GLU A 62 6.97 15.91 6.78
C GLU A 62 6.25 14.76 7.52
N GLY A 63 7.01 13.87 8.16
CA GLY A 63 6.53 12.63 8.75
C GLY A 63 6.58 11.48 7.74
N GLY A 64 6.60 10.25 8.24
CA GLY A 64 6.76 9.05 7.42
C GLY A 64 8.20 8.80 6.96
N GLU A 65 9.18 9.61 7.38
CA GLU A 65 10.58 9.38 7.00
C GLU A 65 11.24 8.28 7.84
N LEU A 66 12.07 7.49 7.19
CA LEU A 66 13.13 6.74 7.85
C LEU A 66 14.35 7.67 7.97
N LEU A 67 14.64 8.13 9.18
CA LEU A 67 15.76 9.05 9.42
C LEU A 67 17.06 8.26 9.62
N LEU A 68 18.13 8.65 8.94
CA LEU A 68 19.46 8.08 9.09
C LEU A 68 20.44 9.12 9.63
N THR A 69 21.27 8.72 10.58
CA THR A 69 22.28 9.57 11.21
C THR A 69 23.51 8.77 11.63
N THR A 70 24.68 9.38 11.61
CA THR A 70 25.92 8.84 12.20
C THR A 70 26.13 9.31 13.64
N GLY A 71 25.24 10.19 14.12
CA GLY A 71 25.29 10.71 15.48
C GLY A 71 26.46 11.66 15.74
N MET A 72 27.02 12.29 14.70
CA MET A 72 28.22 13.15 14.81
C MET A 72 28.01 14.34 15.74
N ARG A 73 26.80 14.89 15.75
CA ARG A 73 26.42 16.06 16.57
C ARG A 73 25.45 15.67 17.69
N MET A 74 25.31 14.37 17.96
CA MET A 74 24.31 13.84 18.86
C MET A 74 24.85 13.87 20.29
N ALA A 75 24.53 14.94 20.99
CA ALA A 75 24.87 15.16 22.40
C ALA A 75 23.69 15.82 23.13
N GLY A 76 23.65 15.68 24.45
CA GLY A 76 22.59 16.28 25.28
C GLY A 76 21.36 15.39 25.41
N ASP A 77 20.17 16.00 25.34
CA ASP A 77 18.89 15.34 25.62
C ASP A 77 18.43 14.43 24.47
N LEU A 78 18.84 13.16 24.54
CA LEU A 78 18.46 12.12 23.57
C LEU A 78 16.99 11.70 23.70
N SER A 79 16.42 11.73 24.90
CA SER A 79 15.00 11.41 25.09
C SER A 79 14.12 12.48 24.43
N GLY A 80 14.42 13.75 24.64
CA GLY A 80 13.75 14.86 23.95
C GLY A 80 13.97 14.84 22.44
N TYR A 81 15.14 14.42 21.97
CA TYR A 81 15.38 14.20 20.53
C TYR A 81 14.42 13.16 19.95
N VAL A 82 14.35 11.97 20.55
CA VAL A 82 13.47 10.88 20.10
C VAL A 82 12.00 11.30 20.20
N ALA A 83 11.59 11.95 21.30
CA ALA A 83 10.23 12.44 21.49
C ALA A 83 9.79 13.40 20.37
N ARG A 84 10.68 14.31 19.93
CA ARG A 84 10.41 15.21 18.80
C ARG A 84 10.23 14.44 17.49
N LEU A 85 11.04 13.42 17.23
CA LEU A 85 10.92 12.59 16.02
C LEU A 85 9.58 11.84 15.99
N VAL A 86 9.20 11.22 17.11
CA VAL A 86 7.91 10.52 17.24
C VAL A 86 6.75 11.50 17.06
N ALA A 87 6.81 12.67 17.70
CA ALA A 87 5.78 13.71 17.56
C ALA A 87 5.65 14.23 16.12
N ARG A 88 6.74 14.26 15.34
CA ARG A 88 6.73 14.61 13.92
C ARG A 88 6.26 13.45 13.02
N GLY A 89 6.07 12.25 13.57
CA GLY A 89 5.63 11.08 12.83
C GLY A 89 6.74 10.39 12.04
N VAL A 90 7.99 10.47 12.50
CA VAL A 90 9.12 9.73 11.90
C VAL A 90 8.89 8.23 12.05
N SER A 91 9.11 7.47 10.98
CA SER A 91 8.81 6.03 10.94
C SER A 91 9.87 5.17 11.61
N GLY A 92 11.10 5.66 11.69
CA GLY A 92 12.20 4.98 12.39
C GLY A 92 13.50 5.74 12.28
N LEU A 93 14.49 5.31 13.08
CA LEU A 93 15.83 5.87 13.14
C LEU A 93 16.86 4.78 12.83
N GLY A 94 17.67 5.00 11.79
CA GLY A 94 18.84 4.20 11.47
C GLY A 94 20.11 4.90 11.94
N PHE A 95 20.89 4.23 12.78
CA PHE A 95 22.10 4.78 13.37
C PHE A 95 23.35 4.14 12.77
N GLY A 96 24.15 4.92 12.04
CA GLY A 96 25.41 4.51 11.43
C GLY A 96 26.53 4.36 12.47
N VAL A 97 27.07 3.15 12.59
CA VAL A 97 28.21 2.84 13.48
C VAL A 97 29.53 2.74 12.71
N GLY A 98 30.65 2.80 13.42
CA GLY A 98 31.99 2.70 12.85
C GLY A 98 32.49 3.99 12.17
N VAL A 99 31.82 5.12 12.41
CA VAL A 99 32.25 6.46 11.97
C VAL A 99 32.54 7.34 13.18
N SER A 100 31.51 7.66 13.97
CA SER A 100 31.63 8.49 15.18
C SER A 100 31.40 7.73 16.47
N HIS A 101 30.64 6.64 16.39
CA HIS A 101 30.39 5.74 17.51
C HIS A 101 30.60 4.30 17.04
N GLU A 102 31.29 3.50 17.84
CA GLU A 102 31.49 2.06 17.59
C GLU A 102 30.18 1.27 17.69
N LYS A 103 29.23 1.76 18.50
CA LYS A 103 27.92 1.18 18.73
C LYS A 103 26.89 2.29 18.92
N VAL A 104 25.62 1.95 18.75
CA VAL A 104 24.53 2.88 19.10
C VAL A 104 24.60 3.23 20.59
N PRO A 105 24.59 4.53 20.98
CA PRO A 105 24.63 4.92 22.38
C PRO A 105 23.47 4.32 23.20
N ALA A 106 23.77 3.72 24.36
CA ALA A 106 22.75 3.04 25.18
C ALA A 106 21.60 3.97 25.61
N ALA A 107 21.89 5.26 25.84
CA ALA A 107 20.89 6.26 26.15
C ALA A 107 19.93 6.54 24.96
N LEU A 108 20.40 6.41 23.71
CA LEU A 108 19.54 6.50 22.53
C LEU A 108 18.64 5.26 22.42
N VAL A 109 19.19 4.07 22.70
CA VAL A 109 18.42 2.82 22.71
C VAL A 109 17.28 2.91 23.74
N ALA A 110 17.59 3.30 24.97
CA ALA A 110 16.59 3.46 26.03
C ALA A 110 15.51 4.49 25.65
N ALA A 111 15.89 5.63 25.07
CA ALA A 111 14.93 6.63 24.61
C ALA A 111 14.03 6.11 23.47
N ALA A 112 14.60 5.38 22.51
CA ALA A 112 13.84 4.79 21.40
C ALA A 112 12.82 3.77 21.90
N GLU A 113 13.20 2.92 22.86
CA GLU A 113 12.31 1.96 23.50
C GLU A 113 11.19 2.66 24.31
N GLU A 114 11.53 3.71 25.07
CA GLU A 114 10.58 4.49 25.87
C GLU A 114 9.48 5.14 25.01
N HIS A 115 9.87 5.75 23.89
CA HIS A 115 8.95 6.48 23.01
C HIS A 115 8.37 5.61 21.88
N GLY A 116 8.74 4.33 21.81
CA GLY A 116 8.27 3.40 20.77
C GLY A 116 8.78 3.70 19.36
N LEU A 117 9.93 4.36 19.22
CA LEU A 117 10.54 4.63 17.91
C LEU A 117 11.39 3.43 17.45
N PRO A 118 11.11 2.81 16.30
CA PRO A 118 11.97 1.77 15.76
C PRO A 118 13.39 2.29 15.53
N LEU A 119 14.37 1.66 16.18
CA LEU A 119 15.79 2.00 16.09
C LEU A 119 16.58 0.79 15.60
N PHE A 120 17.45 0.99 14.61
CA PHE A 120 18.32 -0.06 14.08
C PHE A 120 19.72 0.46 13.79
N GLU A 121 20.68 -0.43 13.90
CA GLU A 121 22.08 -0.17 13.59
C GLU A 121 22.32 -0.30 12.07
N VAL A 122 23.11 0.62 11.52
CA VAL A 122 23.59 0.56 10.13
C VAL A 122 25.10 0.36 10.16
N PRO A 123 25.60 -0.82 9.73
CA PRO A 123 27.03 -1.09 9.66
C PRO A 123 27.75 -0.14 8.71
N ARG A 124 29.03 0.13 8.99
CA ARG A 124 29.88 1.02 8.19
C ARG A 124 29.94 0.63 6.70
N GLU A 125 29.86 -0.66 6.42
CA GLU A 125 29.88 -1.26 5.08
C GLU A 125 28.59 -0.99 4.28
N THR A 126 27.56 -0.43 4.92
CA THR A 126 26.27 -0.11 4.30
C THR A 126 26.13 1.41 4.16
N PRO A 127 26.48 1.99 3.00
CA PRO A 127 26.28 3.41 2.77
C PRO A 127 24.81 3.79 2.86
N PHE A 128 24.49 4.92 3.49
CA PHE A 128 23.10 5.40 3.60
C PHE A 128 22.43 5.59 2.23
N ILE A 129 23.20 5.91 1.18
CA ILE A 129 22.68 6.00 -0.19
C ILE A 129 22.15 4.65 -0.71
N ALA A 130 22.74 3.53 -0.28
CA ALA A 130 22.26 2.20 -0.66
C ALA A 130 20.92 1.90 0.00
N ILE A 131 20.74 2.31 1.26
CA ILE A 131 19.45 2.22 1.97
C ILE A 131 18.41 3.09 1.28
N GLY A 132 18.76 4.34 0.96
CA GLY A 132 17.88 5.25 0.22
C GLY A 132 17.40 4.65 -1.10
N LYS A 133 18.32 4.11 -1.91
CA LYS A 133 18.00 3.43 -3.18
C LYS A 133 17.06 2.24 -2.98
N ALA A 134 17.37 1.37 -2.02
CA ALA A 134 16.55 0.19 -1.74
C ALA A 134 15.13 0.59 -1.31
N VAL A 135 14.98 1.61 -0.46
CA VAL A 135 13.66 2.12 -0.08
C VAL A 135 12.94 2.75 -1.26
N SER A 136 13.61 3.55 -2.09
CA SER A 136 13.01 4.11 -3.30
C SER A 136 12.51 3.04 -4.28
N GLU A 137 13.29 1.98 -4.49
CA GLU A 137 12.91 0.85 -5.34
C GLU A 137 11.69 0.11 -4.78
N LEU A 138 11.62 -0.09 -3.47
CA LEU A 138 10.46 -0.69 -2.81
C LEU A 138 9.20 0.17 -2.92
N LEU A 139 9.32 1.48 -2.68
CA LEU A 139 8.20 2.42 -2.81
C LEU A 139 7.70 2.53 -4.25
N ALA A 140 8.62 2.52 -5.23
CA ALA A 140 8.25 2.48 -6.63
C ALA A 140 7.50 1.19 -6.96
N ALA A 141 8.01 0.03 -6.51
CA ALA A 141 7.35 -1.26 -6.73
C ALA A 141 5.92 -1.29 -6.15
N GLU A 142 5.71 -0.75 -4.94
CA GLU A 142 4.38 -0.63 -4.34
C GLU A 142 3.42 0.22 -5.19
N GLN A 143 3.89 1.35 -5.71
CA GLN A 143 3.09 2.21 -6.60
C GLN A 143 2.74 1.53 -7.93
N TYR A 144 3.66 0.72 -8.48
CA TYR A 144 3.39 -0.03 -9.70
C TYR A 144 2.39 -1.17 -9.48
N GLU A 145 2.40 -1.82 -8.32
CA GLU A 145 1.49 -2.93 -8.04
C GLU A 145 0.01 -2.54 -8.06
N GLU A 146 -0.37 -1.36 -7.57
CA GLU A 146 -1.77 -0.92 -7.60
C GLU A 146 -2.29 -0.71 -9.03
N ILE A 147 -1.47 -0.08 -9.88
CA ILE A 147 -1.82 0.17 -11.28
C ILE A 147 -1.85 -1.14 -12.06
N THR A 148 -0.85 -2.01 -11.89
CA THR A 148 -0.79 -3.29 -12.58
C THR A 148 -1.94 -4.21 -12.18
N ARG A 149 -2.35 -4.24 -10.90
CA ARG A 149 -3.50 -5.03 -10.45
C ARG A 149 -4.79 -4.63 -11.15
N ALA A 150 -5.03 -3.33 -11.35
CA ALA A 150 -6.22 -2.84 -12.04
C ALA A 150 -6.22 -3.26 -13.53
N PHE A 151 -5.09 -3.08 -14.22
CA PHE A 151 -4.95 -3.49 -15.63
C PHE A 151 -5.04 -5.02 -15.81
N ASP A 152 -4.48 -5.78 -14.89
CA ASP A 152 -4.55 -7.24 -14.91
C ASP A 152 -5.99 -7.73 -14.69
N ALA A 153 -6.71 -7.13 -13.74
CA ALA A 153 -8.14 -7.43 -13.53
C ALA A 153 -8.95 -7.11 -14.80
N GLN A 154 -8.73 -5.94 -15.41
CA GLN A 154 -9.38 -5.56 -16.67
C GLN A 154 -9.04 -6.54 -17.79
N GLY A 155 -7.77 -6.91 -17.98
CA GLY A 155 -7.35 -7.86 -19.01
C GLY A 155 -7.97 -9.24 -18.83
N ARG A 156 -8.16 -9.68 -17.58
CA ARG A 156 -8.85 -10.95 -17.27
C ARG A 156 -10.36 -10.89 -17.55
N LEU A 157 -11.01 -9.75 -17.32
CA LEU A 157 -12.41 -9.54 -17.69
C LEU A 157 -12.58 -9.52 -19.21
N THR A 158 -11.73 -8.79 -19.95
CA THR A 158 -11.75 -8.75 -21.41
C THR A 158 -11.58 -10.15 -22.00
N ARG A 159 -10.64 -10.95 -21.46
CA ARG A 159 -10.43 -12.34 -21.91
C ARG A 159 -11.62 -13.26 -21.58
N ALA A 160 -12.34 -13.00 -20.50
CA ALA A 160 -13.56 -13.73 -20.16
C ALA A 160 -14.71 -13.40 -21.13
N ALA A 161 -14.81 -12.14 -21.57
CA ALA A 161 -15.82 -11.70 -22.53
C ALA A 161 -15.71 -12.39 -23.90
N LEU A 162 -14.51 -12.81 -24.29
CA LEU A 162 -14.24 -13.50 -25.56
C LEU A 162 -14.56 -15.01 -25.53
N ARG A 163 -14.99 -15.56 -24.39
CA ARG A 163 -15.35 -16.97 -24.26
C ARG A 163 -16.79 -17.23 -24.76
N PRO A 164 -17.15 -18.49 -25.06
CA PRO A 164 -18.56 -18.90 -25.13
C PRO A 164 -19.29 -18.43 -23.87
N GLU A 165 -20.51 -17.91 -24.04
CA GLU A 165 -21.29 -17.28 -22.96
C GLU A 165 -20.52 -16.16 -22.23
N GLY A 166 -19.69 -15.41 -22.96
CA GLY A 166 -18.73 -14.44 -22.40
C GLY A 166 -19.32 -13.46 -21.39
N MET A 167 -20.59 -13.09 -21.54
CA MET A 167 -21.31 -12.27 -20.57
C MET A 167 -21.39 -12.93 -19.18
N TYR A 168 -21.70 -14.22 -19.08
CA TYR A 168 -21.75 -14.93 -17.78
C TYR A 168 -20.34 -15.16 -17.23
N ALA A 169 -19.38 -15.47 -18.11
CA ALA A 169 -17.98 -15.64 -17.72
C ALA A 169 -17.36 -14.35 -17.13
N VAL A 170 -17.75 -13.17 -17.65
CA VAL A 170 -17.35 -11.87 -17.10
C VAL A 170 -17.90 -11.67 -15.69
N ILE A 171 -19.16 -12.02 -15.45
CA ILE A 171 -19.80 -11.87 -14.13
C ILE A 171 -19.16 -12.80 -13.09
N ASP A 172 -18.86 -14.04 -13.48
CA ASP A 172 -18.12 -14.99 -12.63
C ASP A 172 -16.71 -14.50 -12.30
N ARG A 173 -16.05 -13.86 -13.27
CA ARG A 173 -14.72 -13.29 -13.05
C ARG A 173 -14.78 -12.06 -12.16
N LEU A 174 -15.75 -11.17 -12.38
CA LEU A 174 -15.94 -9.96 -11.59
C LEU A 174 -16.13 -10.28 -10.11
N ALA A 175 -16.97 -11.27 -9.78
CA ALA A 175 -17.16 -11.71 -8.40
C ALA A 175 -15.84 -12.16 -7.72
N LYS A 176 -14.92 -12.77 -8.47
CA LYS A 176 -13.61 -13.19 -7.97
C LYS A 176 -12.68 -11.99 -7.76
N GLU A 177 -12.67 -11.02 -8.68
CA GLU A 177 -11.82 -9.82 -8.56
C GLU A 177 -12.26 -8.91 -7.40
N VAL A 178 -13.57 -8.77 -7.16
CA VAL A 178 -14.11 -7.95 -6.06
C VAL A 178 -14.15 -8.68 -4.71
N GLY A 179 -13.73 -9.96 -4.66
CA GLY A 179 -13.76 -10.78 -3.44
C GLY A 179 -15.18 -10.98 -2.88
N GLY A 180 -16.19 -10.96 -3.74
CA GLY A 180 -17.60 -10.91 -3.33
C GLY A 180 -18.50 -11.69 -4.28
N TRP A 181 -19.70 -11.16 -4.52
CA TRP A 181 -20.67 -11.75 -5.43
C TRP A 181 -21.08 -10.74 -6.51
N ALA A 182 -21.55 -11.25 -7.64
CA ALA A 182 -22.07 -10.46 -8.75
C ALA A 182 -23.31 -11.12 -9.32
N ALA A 183 -24.23 -10.32 -9.86
CA ALA A 183 -25.41 -10.81 -10.55
C ALA A 183 -25.67 -9.96 -11.79
N LEU A 184 -26.11 -10.62 -12.86
CA LEU A 184 -26.59 -10.01 -14.07
C LEU A 184 -28.10 -10.01 -14.06
N LEU A 185 -28.69 -8.84 -14.23
CA LEU A 185 -30.13 -8.67 -14.38
C LEU A 185 -30.42 -8.14 -15.77
N ASP A 186 -31.59 -8.50 -16.31
CA ASP A 186 -32.08 -7.88 -17.53
C ASP A 186 -32.81 -6.55 -17.25
N GLU A 187 -33.29 -5.94 -18.32
CA GLU A 187 -34.06 -4.70 -18.27
C GLU A 187 -35.37 -4.81 -17.48
N SER A 188 -35.96 -6.00 -17.34
CA SER A 188 -37.15 -6.22 -16.51
C SER A 188 -36.80 -6.33 -15.01
N GLY A 189 -35.53 -6.54 -14.69
CA GLY A 189 -35.04 -6.77 -13.33
C GLY A 189 -35.00 -8.25 -12.96
N GLU A 190 -35.21 -9.14 -13.93
CA GLU A 190 -35.07 -10.58 -13.75
C GLU A 190 -33.61 -11.00 -13.76
N VAL A 191 -33.27 -11.97 -12.93
CA VAL A 191 -31.88 -12.44 -12.78
C VAL A 191 -31.54 -13.39 -13.92
N ARG A 192 -30.56 -13.01 -14.73
CA ARG A 192 -30.06 -13.79 -15.87
C ARG A 192 -28.88 -14.67 -15.49
N HIS A 193 -28.05 -14.21 -14.55
CA HIS A 193 -26.94 -14.98 -13.99
C HIS A 193 -26.60 -14.46 -12.60
N ALA A 194 -26.13 -15.33 -11.71
CA ALA A 194 -25.72 -14.92 -10.38
C ALA A 194 -24.63 -15.84 -9.85
N THR A 195 -23.61 -15.25 -9.22
CA THR A 195 -22.54 -16.02 -8.60
C THR A 195 -22.96 -16.53 -7.22
N ARG A 196 -22.20 -17.49 -6.68
CA ARG A 196 -22.48 -18.10 -5.39
C ARG A 196 -22.51 -17.03 -4.27
N GLY A 197 -23.55 -17.05 -3.45
CA GLY A 197 -23.72 -16.09 -2.35
C GLY A 197 -24.36 -14.77 -2.76
N ALA A 198 -24.75 -14.60 -4.03
CA ALA A 198 -25.50 -13.44 -4.47
C ALA A 198 -26.84 -13.32 -3.76
N ARG A 199 -27.10 -12.16 -3.14
CA ARG A 199 -28.38 -11.84 -2.46
C ARG A 199 -29.41 -11.29 -3.45
N THR A 200 -29.63 -12.03 -4.54
CA THR A 200 -30.42 -11.57 -5.69
C THR A 200 -31.82 -11.12 -5.29
N GLY A 201 -32.51 -11.84 -4.40
CA GLY A 201 -33.86 -11.47 -3.94
C GLY A 201 -33.95 -10.13 -3.21
N THR A 202 -32.89 -9.72 -2.49
CA THR A 202 -32.85 -8.39 -1.84
C THR A 202 -32.60 -7.29 -2.87
N VAL A 203 -31.74 -7.57 -3.86
CA VAL A 203 -31.35 -6.61 -4.91
C VAL A 203 -32.50 -6.37 -5.88
N THR A 204 -33.22 -7.42 -6.30
CA THR A 204 -34.37 -7.30 -7.20
C THR A 204 -35.52 -6.55 -6.54
N ALA A 205 -35.81 -6.84 -5.26
CA ALA A 205 -36.80 -6.09 -4.48
C ALA A 205 -36.46 -4.59 -4.40
N GLU A 206 -35.18 -4.26 -4.23
CA GLU A 206 -34.74 -2.86 -4.16
C GLU A 206 -34.77 -2.14 -5.50
N LEU A 207 -34.37 -2.82 -6.58
CA LEU A 207 -34.51 -2.30 -7.94
C LEU A 207 -35.98 -2.03 -8.31
N ALA A 208 -36.89 -2.91 -7.90
CA ALA A 208 -38.33 -2.70 -8.10
C ALA A 208 -38.84 -1.46 -7.34
N ARG A 209 -38.40 -1.26 -6.09
CA ARG A 209 -38.69 -0.04 -5.31
C ARG A 209 -38.18 1.22 -5.99
N LEU A 210 -36.91 1.25 -6.39
CA LEU A 210 -36.29 2.41 -7.05
C LEU A 210 -36.94 2.77 -8.40
N ARG A 211 -37.32 1.76 -9.20
CA ARG A 211 -38.04 1.95 -10.46
C ARG A 211 -39.46 2.47 -10.27
N GLY A 212 -40.14 2.02 -9.22
CA GLY A 212 -41.45 2.53 -8.80
C GLY A 212 -41.40 4.02 -8.44
N SER A 213 -40.39 4.43 -7.67
CA SER A 213 -40.16 5.82 -7.26
C SER A 213 -39.86 6.75 -8.45
N HIS A 214 -39.06 6.29 -9.43
CA HIS A 214 -38.74 7.10 -10.63
C HIS A 214 -39.93 7.29 -11.58
N ARG A 215 -40.84 6.31 -11.69
CA ARG A 215 -42.08 6.45 -12.49
C ARG A 215 -43.11 7.38 -11.83
N GLY A 216 -43.08 7.51 -10.51
CA GLY A 216 -43.88 8.50 -9.77
C GLY A 216 -43.45 9.95 -10.03
N SER A 217 -42.14 10.19 -10.21
CA SER A 217 -41.60 11.54 -10.44
C SER A 217 -41.87 12.12 -11.83
N HIS A 218 -42.08 11.29 -12.86
CA HIS A 218 -42.30 11.76 -14.24
C HIS A 218 -43.76 11.98 -14.64
N ARG A 219 -44.74 11.62 -13.80
CA ARG A 219 -46.18 11.88 -14.07
C ARG A 219 -46.71 13.18 -13.43
N GLY A 220 -45.86 13.96 -12.76
CA GLY A 220 -46.25 15.17 -12.02
C GLY A 220 -46.16 16.52 -12.78
N SER A 221 -45.56 16.62 -13.97
CA SER A 221 -45.26 17.93 -14.59
C SER A 221 -46.02 18.27 -15.88
N HIS A 222 -47.13 17.59 -16.19
CA HIS A 222 -47.92 17.92 -17.37
C HIS A 222 -49.44 17.88 -17.10
N ARG A 223 -49.93 18.86 -16.34
CA ARG A 223 -51.34 19.29 -16.39
C ARG A 223 -51.49 20.77 -16.03
N GLY A 224 -51.66 21.60 -17.07
CA GLY A 224 -52.66 22.69 -17.12
C GLY A 224 -52.22 24.10 -16.73
N SER A 225 -52.00 24.97 -17.73
CA SER A 225 -52.92 26.06 -18.15
C SER A 225 -52.20 26.90 -19.22
N HIS A 226 -52.76 27.18 -20.39
CA HIS A 226 -53.65 28.34 -20.55
C HIS A 226 -54.51 28.21 -21.83
N ARG A 227 -55.82 28.41 -21.65
CA ARG A 227 -56.78 28.77 -22.71
C ARG A 227 -57.05 30.28 -22.62
N GLY A 228 -57.19 30.93 -23.78
CA GLY A 228 -57.74 32.28 -23.96
C GLY A 228 -57.20 32.93 -25.25
N SER A 229 -57.71 32.59 -26.44
CA SER A 229 -58.79 33.29 -27.18
C SER A 229 -58.50 34.75 -27.57
N HIS A 230 -58.24 35.04 -28.85
CA HIS A 230 -59.11 35.86 -29.71
C HIS A 230 -58.51 36.15 -31.12
N ARG A 231 -59.39 36.05 -32.14
CA ARG A 231 -59.53 36.84 -33.40
C ARG A 231 -58.26 37.06 -34.26
N GLY A 232 -58.18 36.78 -35.56
CA GLY A 232 -59.17 36.80 -36.63
C GLY A 232 -58.78 37.86 -37.68
N ALA A 233 -58.64 37.42 -38.95
CA ALA A 233 -58.48 38.17 -40.22
C ALA A 233 -57.03 38.43 -40.73
N PRO A 234 -56.81 38.69 -42.04
CA PRO A 234 -56.67 37.68 -43.12
C PRO A 234 -55.35 37.88 -43.93
N PRO A 235 -55.06 37.10 -45.00
CA PRO A 235 -53.76 37.15 -45.65
C PRO A 235 -53.69 38.26 -46.70
N ASN A 236 -52.49 38.80 -46.94
CA ASN A 236 -52.20 39.56 -48.14
C ASN A 236 -50.78 39.24 -48.64
N ASP A 237 -50.74 38.81 -49.89
CA ASP A 237 -49.64 38.71 -50.88
C ASP A 237 -48.24 38.20 -50.47
#